data_AF-A0A2V9SE73-F1
#
_entry.id   AF-A0A2V9SE73-F1
#
_cell.length_a   1.000
_cell.length_b   1.000
_cell.length_c   1.000
_cell.angle_alpha   90.00
_cell.angle_beta   90.00
_cell.angle_gamma   90.00
#
_symmetry.space_group_name_H-M   'P 1'
#
loop_
_entity.id
_entity.type
_entity.pdbx_description
1 polymer ?
#
loop_
_entity_poly.entity_id
_entity_poly.type
_entity_poly.pdbx_seq_one_letter_code
_entity_poly.pdbx_strand_id
1 'polypeptide(L)' 'MRSNDPNLFSERYRVIAVEAERLIIKGIITGTVLTIVNSDACIPLTSEEYPLGKLVVLSDPCASAPN' A
#
# COMPACT_ATOMS: atom_id res chain seq x y z
N MET A 1 -23.01 5.56 0.16
CA MET A 1 -22.23 4.72 -0.77
C MET A 1 -20.77 4.83 -0.37
N ARG A 2 -20.23 3.88 0.39
CA ARG A 2 -18.77 3.78 0.59
C ARG A 2 -18.24 2.92 -0.55
N SER A 3 -17.39 3.48 -1.39
CA SER A 3 -16.66 2.75 -2.42
C SER A 3 -15.72 1.77 -1.72
N ASN A 4 -16.20 0.55 -1.52
CA ASN A 4 -15.32 -0.59 -1.37
C ASN A 4 -14.91 -0.94 -2.80
N ASP A 5 -13.74 -0.54 -3.23
CA ASP A 5 -13.18 -0.94 -4.52
C ASP A 5 -12.47 -2.29 -4.31
N PRO A 6 -13.15 -3.45 -4.43
CA PRO A 6 -12.55 -4.76 -4.18
C PRO A 6 -11.33 -5.05 -5.07
N ASN A 7 -11.15 -4.29 -6.15
CA ASN A 7 -10.01 -4.40 -7.03
C ASN A 7 -8.72 -3.78 -6.47
N LEU A 8 -8.80 -2.85 -5.51
CA LEU A 8 -7.60 -2.23 -4.92
C LEU A 8 -6.77 -3.21 -4.08
N PHE A 9 -7.43 -4.19 -3.47
CA PHE A 9 -6.77 -5.16 -2.57
C PHE A 9 -6.40 -6.48 -3.27
N SER A 10 -7.02 -6.75 -4.43
CA SER A 10 -6.73 -7.97 -5.20
C SER A 10 -5.52 -7.84 -6.13
N GLU A 11 -4.97 -6.63 -6.28
CA GLU A 11 -3.82 -6.35 -7.14
C GLU A 11 -2.50 -6.34 -6.36
N ARG A 12 -1.41 -6.70 -7.06
CA ARG A 12 -0.05 -6.48 -6.59
C ARG A 12 0.43 -5.11 -7.05
N TYR A 13 1.08 -4.40 -6.14
CA TYR A 13 1.65 -3.10 -6.40
C TYR A 13 3.16 -3.16 -6.27
N ARG A 14 3.86 -2.40 -7.11
CA ARG A 14 5.31 -2.27 -7.06
C ARG A 14 5.68 -0.96 -6.39
N VAL A 15 6.58 -1.00 -5.42
CA VAL A 15 7.12 0.21 -4.79
C VAL A 15 7.91 1.00 -5.83
N ILE A 16 7.55 2.26 -6.03
CA ILE A 16 8.25 3.17 -6.95
C ILE A 16 8.94 4.32 -6.21
N ALA A 17 8.49 4.66 -5.00
CA ALA A 17 9.19 5.57 -4.11
C ALA A 17 8.82 5.30 -2.65
N VAL A 18 9.78 5.53 -1.76
CA VAL A 18 9.64 5.46 -0.30
C VAL A 18 9.99 6.83 0.26
N GLU A 19 9.14 7.34 1.12
CA GLU A 19 9.39 8.48 2.00
C GLU A 19 9.09 8.06 3.44
N ALA A 20 9.68 8.74 4.42
CA ALA A 20 9.57 8.37 5.84
C ALA A 20 8.12 8.20 6.32
N GLU A 21 7.19 8.99 5.76
CA GLU A 21 5.76 8.99 6.11
C GLU A 21 4.86 8.53 4.96
N ARG A 22 5.42 8.28 3.76
CA ARG A 22 4.63 8.03 2.55
C ARG A 22 5.27 6.95 1.68
N LEU A 23 4.49 5.94 1.29
CA LEU A 23 4.91 4.91 0.36
C LEU A 23 4.16 5.09 -0.95
N ILE A 24 4.90 5.23 -2.05
CA ILE A 24 4.33 5.41 -3.38
C ILE A 24 4.48 4.10 -4.13
N ILE A 25 3.34 3.56 -4.57
CA ILE A 25 3.26 2.25 -5.22
C ILE A 25 2.48 2.34 -6.53
N LYS A 26 2.79 1.45 -7.46
CA LYS A 26 2.13 1.37 -8.77
C LYS A 26 1.57 -0.02 -9.01
N GLY A 27 0.27 -0.10 -9.32
CA GLY A 27 -0.41 -1.33 -9.68
C GLY A 27 0.20 -1.94 -10.93
N ILE A 28 0.48 -3.24 -10.91
CA ILE A 28 1.15 -3.92 -12.03
C ILE A 28 0.18 -4.23 -13.18
N ILE A 29 -1.12 -4.38 -12.91
CA ILE A 29 -2.12 -4.73 -13.94
C ILE A 29 -2.86 -3.46 -14.37
N THR A 30 -3.31 -2.66 -13.41
CA THR A 30 -4.04 -1.41 -13.69
C THR A 30 -3.13 -0.23 -14.04
N GLY A 31 -1.86 -0.26 -13.64
CA GLY A 31 -0.96 0.88 -13.76
C GLY A 31 -1.27 2.03 -12.80
N THR A 32 -2.24 1.86 -11.90
CA THR A 32 -2.70 2.89 -10.95
C THR A 32 -1.60 3.22 -9.95
N VAL A 33 -1.28 4.50 -9.79
CA VAL A 33 -0.35 4.96 -8.76
C VAL A 33 -1.12 5.31 -7.51
N LEU A 34 -0.72 4.74 -6.37
CA LEU A 34 -1.29 5.00 -5.05
C LEU A 34 -0.22 5.54 -4.12
N THR A 35 -0.64 6.41 -3.22
CA THR A 35 0.19 6.92 -2.14
C THR A 35 -0.39 6.46 -0.81
N ILE A 36 0.34 5.60 -0.12
CA ILE A 36 0.02 5.15 1.23
C ILE A 36 0.64 6.15 2.19
N VAL A 37 -0.17 6.71 3.07
CA VAL A 37 0.32 7.57 4.16
C VAL A 37 0.44 6.70 5.40
N ASN A 38 1.63 6.62 5.96
CA ASN A 38 1.84 5.94 7.22
C ASN A 38 1.29 6.83 8.35
N SER A 39 0.28 6.33 9.07
CA SER A 39 -0.31 7.03 10.21
C SER A 39 0.44 6.76 11.52
N ASP A 40 1.28 5.73 11.54
CA ASP A 40 2.13 5.33 12.66
C ASP A 40 3.48 6.04 12.58
N ALA A 41 3.57 7.19 13.23
CA ALA A 41 4.81 7.96 13.34
C ALA A 41 5.93 7.20 14.08
N CYS A 42 5.59 6.14 14.82
CA CYS A 42 6.54 5.32 15.56
C CYS A 42 7.33 4.35 14.66
N ILE A 43 6.78 3.99 13.49
CA ILE A 43 7.39 3.03 12.56
C ILE A 43 7.54 3.72 11.20
N PRO A 44 8.61 4.50 10.97
CA PRO A 44 8.81 5.17 9.69
C PRO A 44 8.98 4.14 8.57
N LEU A 45 8.47 4.47 7.38
CA LEU A 45 8.69 3.65 6.20
C LEU A 45 10.15 3.78 5.76
N THR A 46 10.90 2.68 5.81
CA THR A 46 12.29 2.64 5.37
C THR A 46 12.42 1.97 4.02
N SER A 47 13.41 2.38 3.23
CA SER A 47 13.73 1.74 1.95
C SER A 47 14.30 0.34 2.13
N GLU A 48 14.71 0.00 3.35
CA GLU A 48 15.15 -1.34 3.73
C GLU A 48 13.93 -2.29 3.87
N GLU A 49 12.85 -1.84 4.50
CA GLU A 49 11.59 -2.59 4.56
C GLU A 49 10.82 -2.59 3.24
N TYR A 50 10.83 -1.46 2.52
CA TYR A 50 10.13 -1.26 1.26
C TYR A 50 11.09 -0.80 0.15
N PRO A 51 12.00 -1.68 -0.31
CA PRO A 51 12.91 -1.35 -1.39
C PRO A 51 12.15 -1.09 -2.69
N LEU A 52 12.72 -0.19 -3.50
CA LEU A 52 12.20 0.12 -4.82
C LEU A 52 12.09 -1.16 -5.66
N GLY A 53 10.92 -1.38 -6.22
CA GLY A 53 10.61 -2.56 -6.99
C GLY A 53 10.12 -3.77 -6.21
N LYS A 54 10.05 -3.70 -4.88
CA LYS A 54 9.36 -4.72 -4.07
C LYS A 54 7.88 -4.76 -4.44
N LEU A 55 7.35 -5.97 -4.54
CA LEU A 55 5.93 -6.19 -4.72
C LEU A 55 5.25 -6.22 -3.35
N VAL A 56 4.23 -5.39 -3.19
CA VAL A 56 3.37 -5.32 -2.00
C VAL A 56 1.94 -5.62 -2.39
N VAL A 57 1.23 -6.27 -1.48
CA VAL A 57 -0.20 -6.55 -1.59
C VAL A 57 -0.88 -5.75 -0.50
N LEU A 58 -1.93 -5.01 -0.86
CA LEU A 58 -2.73 -4.30 0.11
C LEU A 58 -3.72 -5.30 0.69
N SER A 59 -3.73 -5.43 2.01
CA SER A 59 -4.76 -6.18 2.73
C SER A 59 -5.80 -5.20 3.25
N ASP A 60 -7.07 -5.51 3.04
CA ASP A 60 -8.16 -4.68 3.55
C ASP A 60 -8.24 -4.79 5.08
N PRO A 61 -8.16 -3.67 5.82
CA PRO A 61 -8.22 -3.70 7.28
C PRO A 61 -9.63 -4.04 7.81
N CYS A 62 -10.69 -3.90 7.01
CA CYS A 62 -12.06 -4.31 7.38
C CYS A 62 -12.23 -5.83 7.39
N ALA A 63 -11.34 -6.59 6.74
CA ALA A 63 -11.25 -8.05 6.91
C ALA A 63 -10.72 -8.45 8.31
N SER A 64 -10.12 -7.51 9.04
CA SER A 64 -9.73 -7.66 10.45
C SER A 64 -10.82 -7.12 11.37
N ALA A 65 -12.06 -7.58 11.21
CA ALA A 65 -13.05 -7.48 12.26
C ALA A 65 -12.86 -8.68 13.19
N PRO A 66 -12.34 -8.52 14.42
CA PRO A 66 -12.48 -9.56 15.43
C PRO A 66 -13.98 -9.70 15.75
N ASN A 67 -14.46 -10.93 15.62
CA ASN A 67 -15.79 -11.34 16.04
C ASN A 67 -15.93 -11.30 17.57
#